data_AF-A0A0M6Y2E1-F1
#
_entry.id   AF-A0A0M6Y2E1-F1
#
_cell.length_a   1.000
_cell.length_b   1.000
_cell.length_c   1.000
_cell.angle_alpha   90.00
_cell.angle_beta   90.00
_cell.angle_gamma   90.00
#
_symmetry.space_group_name_H-M   'P 1'
#
loop_
_entity.id
_entity.type
_entity.pdbx_description
1 polymer ?
#
loop_
_entity_poly.entity_id
_entity_poly.type
_entity_poly.pdbx_seq_one_letter_code
_entity_poly.pdbx_strand_id
1 'polypeptide(L)'
;MKPDIFHLVLIRPTKYDDNGYPIHWHKTSIPANSLSCLLGISRDCEHRQVLGPEVEMVIQAIDEGNSRIRPDQLIAGIQRRGGKALICFTGVQSNQFPRAVDLARPFLLAGLPVCIGGFHITGCMAMLPQMPADMREAADLGISFFLGEAEGGRFDPVLRDAYAGKLKPIYDHLKDLPSLPGEPVPVVDRAQVEKSTLGYGSFDLGRGCPFECSFCCIINVQGRGSRFRSTEDLENIIRDHARIGVTKFFVTDDNFARNRNWEAFLNTLIRMREDEGHTFTLIIQVDTLCHKIPNFIEKCVRAGVDQVFIGLENINPDNLAGSKKRQNKITDYREMFLAWKKHPVILTAGYIIGFPNDTRASVLHDIDVLKRELAVDILSLSILTPLPGSEDHRDAVAAGTWIHPDLNRYDLTHNVIRHPNLPGEELDKLYLDAWASFYSPDHCRTILRRAAALGSNKKIATMNRLIIYGTASRLHNVFSLDGGFLRLKYRKDRRQGLPLENPLIFYPKYYLETLRNLAILTATHWRYLRFIRKLWSDPNRFAYSDQAIASVEKAEFETLELYTATRGGRQAVATHRKMEGIKQRARGTKVAKA
;
A
#
# COMPACT_ATOMS: atom_id res chain seq x y z
N MET A 1 0.24 -14.06 45.06
CA MET A 1 -0.91 -14.56 44.28
C MET A 1 -0.40 -14.83 42.87
N LYS A 2 -0.90 -15.84 42.15
CA LYS A 2 -0.54 -15.99 40.73
C LYS A 2 -1.29 -14.89 39.96
N PRO A 3 -0.63 -14.09 39.10
CA PRO A 3 -1.30 -13.02 38.38
C PRO A 3 -2.43 -13.58 37.51
N ASP A 4 -3.53 -12.84 37.38
CA ASP A 4 -4.57 -13.17 36.41
C ASP A 4 -4.00 -12.96 35.00
N ILE A 5 -4.44 -13.75 34.03
CA ILE A 5 -3.86 -13.73 32.68
C ILE A 5 -4.89 -13.15 31.71
N PHE A 6 -4.45 -12.18 30.90
CA PHE A 6 -5.24 -11.65 29.80
C PHE A 6 -4.50 -11.85 28.47
N HIS A 7 -5.05 -12.70 27.60
CA HIS A 7 -4.50 -12.96 26.27
C HIS A 7 -5.02 -11.96 25.25
N LEU A 8 -4.13 -11.21 24.61
CA LEU A 8 -4.46 -10.32 23.52
C LEU A 8 -3.87 -10.86 22.22
N VAL A 9 -4.74 -11.35 21.32
CA VAL A 9 -4.31 -11.89 20.02
C VAL A 9 -4.66 -10.89 18.93
N LEU A 10 -3.65 -10.27 18.35
CA LEU A 10 -3.76 -9.33 17.23
C LEU A 10 -3.54 -10.08 15.92
N ILE A 11 -4.51 -10.02 15.02
CA ILE A 11 -4.50 -10.75 13.76
C ILE A 11 -4.67 -9.76 12.62
N ARG A 12 -3.70 -9.72 11.69
CA ARG A 12 -3.93 -9.14 10.37
C ARG A 12 -4.38 -10.26 9.43
N PRO A 13 -5.66 -10.32 9.04
CA PRO A 13 -6.14 -11.36 8.13
C PRO A 13 -5.64 -11.12 6.70
N THR A 14 -5.59 -12.20 5.93
CA THR A 14 -5.37 -12.16 4.49
C THR A 14 -6.72 -12.18 3.75
N LYS A 15 -6.70 -12.18 2.41
CA LYS A 15 -7.90 -12.45 1.59
C LYS A 15 -7.86 -13.86 1.00
N TYR A 16 -8.97 -14.31 0.42
CA TYR A 16 -8.97 -15.52 -0.40
C TYR A 16 -8.48 -15.23 -1.83
N ASP A 17 -7.79 -16.19 -2.43
CA ASP A 17 -7.62 -16.25 -3.88
C ASP A 17 -8.92 -16.73 -4.56
N ASP A 18 -8.98 -16.69 -5.89
CA ASP A 18 -10.20 -16.99 -6.65
C ASP A 18 -10.65 -18.45 -6.53
N ASN A 19 -9.78 -19.35 -6.05
CA ASN A 19 -10.13 -20.74 -5.77
C ASN A 19 -10.65 -20.93 -4.33
N GLY A 20 -10.67 -19.85 -3.56
CA GLY A 20 -11.10 -19.80 -2.18
C GLY A 20 -10.02 -20.17 -1.17
N TYR A 21 -8.73 -20.08 -1.50
CA TYR A 21 -7.66 -20.36 -0.54
C TYR A 21 -7.05 -19.06 0.02
N PRO A 22 -6.86 -18.95 1.35
CA PRO A 22 -6.23 -17.78 1.97
C PRO A 22 -4.87 -17.45 1.35
N ILE A 23 -4.55 -16.16 1.25
CA ILE A 23 -3.27 -15.72 0.71
C ILE A 23 -2.13 -15.83 1.74
N HIS A 24 -1.44 -16.98 1.77
CA HIS A 24 -0.21 -17.23 2.53
C HIS A 24 1.07 -17.35 1.67
N TRP A 25 2.17 -16.86 2.24
CA TRP A 25 3.52 -16.94 1.69
C TRP A 25 4.48 -17.45 2.74
N HIS A 26 5.57 -18.10 2.31
CA HIS A 26 6.67 -18.36 3.23
C HIS A 26 7.32 -17.05 3.69
N LYS A 27 7.42 -16.06 2.78
CA LYS A 27 7.79 -14.68 3.12
C LYS A 27 6.97 -13.65 2.36
N THR A 28 6.43 -12.64 3.03
CA THR A 28 5.65 -11.54 2.40
C THR A 28 6.55 -10.42 1.86
N SER A 29 6.02 -9.59 0.97
CA SER A 29 6.79 -8.47 0.40
C SER A 29 6.91 -7.27 1.35
N ILE A 30 5.84 -6.92 2.05
CA ILE A 30 5.76 -5.73 2.93
C ILE A 30 5.11 -6.12 4.27
N PRO A 31 5.58 -5.59 5.42
CA PRO A 31 4.92 -5.77 6.72
C PRO A 31 3.58 -5.01 6.81
N ALA A 32 2.71 -5.43 7.74
CA ALA A 32 1.46 -4.73 8.02
C ALA A 32 1.63 -3.60 9.04
N ASN A 33 1.64 -2.34 8.59
CA ASN A 33 1.82 -1.19 9.49
C ASN A 33 0.76 -1.10 10.58
N SER A 34 -0.53 -1.33 10.27
CA SER A 34 -1.60 -1.30 11.27
C SER A 34 -1.40 -2.33 12.39
N LEU A 35 -0.84 -3.51 12.06
CA LEU A 35 -0.51 -4.52 13.06
C LEU A 35 0.64 -4.04 13.96
N SER A 36 1.65 -3.38 13.39
CA SER A 36 2.77 -2.78 14.12
C SER A 36 2.35 -1.61 15.02
N CYS A 37 1.47 -0.73 14.55
CA CYS A 37 0.88 0.34 15.36
C CYS A 37 0.12 -0.24 16.54
N LEU A 38 -0.79 -1.21 16.29
CA LEU A 38 -1.60 -1.78 17.37
C LEU A 38 -0.76 -2.61 18.35
N LEU A 39 0.31 -3.27 17.89
CA LEU A 39 1.27 -3.93 18.76
C LEU A 39 1.98 -2.92 19.67
N GLY A 40 2.45 -1.79 19.11
CA GLY A 40 3.04 -0.69 19.89
C GLY A 40 2.08 -0.14 20.95
N ILE A 41 0.84 0.14 20.56
CA ILE A 41 -0.23 0.59 21.48
C ILE A 41 -0.51 -0.46 22.57
N SER A 42 -0.52 -1.74 22.20
CA SER A 42 -0.77 -2.83 23.16
C SER A 42 0.34 -2.98 24.18
N ARG A 43 1.61 -2.80 23.75
CA ARG A 43 2.78 -2.82 24.65
C ARG A 43 2.81 -1.60 25.57
N ASP A 44 2.39 -0.44 25.07
CA ASP A 44 2.19 0.74 25.90
C ASP A 44 1.07 0.52 26.95
N CYS A 45 -0.05 -0.10 26.57
CA CYS A 45 -1.11 -0.47 27.52
C CYS A 45 -0.62 -1.42 28.63
N GLU A 46 0.21 -2.39 28.27
CA GLU A 46 0.87 -3.32 29.21
C GLU A 46 1.82 -2.56 30.15
N HIS A 47 2.68 -1.69 29.60
CA HIS A 47 3.62 -0.87 30.38
C HIS A 47 2.90 0.08 31.35
N ARG A 48 1.80 0.71 30.91
CA ARG A 48 0.94 1.55 31.75
C ARG A 48 0.01 0.76 32.69
N GLN A 49 0.04 -0.57 32.64
CA GLN A 49 -0.77 -1.46 33.47
C GLN A 49 -2.27 -1.13 33.40
N VAL A 50 -2.81 -0.96 32.19
CA VAL A 50 -4.21 -0.55 31.94
C VAL A 50 -5.26 -1.46 32.60
N LEU A 51 -4.93 -2.75 32.77
CA LEU A 51 -5.76 -3.77 33.42
C LEU A 51 -5.45 -3.96 34.92
N GLY A 52 -4.52 -3.18 35.46
CA GLY A 52 -4.02 -3.28 36.83
C GLY A 52 -2.72 -4.10 36.94
N PRO A 53 -1.95 -3.91 38.02
CA PRO A 53 -0.63 -4.53 38.20
C PRO A 53 -0.69 -6.05 38.45
N GLU A 54 -1.86 -6.59 38.80
CA GLU A 54 -2.08 -8.02 39.09
C GLU A 54 -2.43 -8.83 37.82
N VAL A 55 -2.53 -8.18 36.65
CA VAL A 55 -2.90 -8.82 35.39
C VAL A 55 -1.69 -8.91 34.47
N GLU A 56 -1.28 -10.14 34.13
CA GLU A 56 -0.28 -10.41 33.11
C GLU A 56 -0.94 -10.36 31.72
N MET A 57 -0.48 -9.43 30.86
CA MET A 57 -0.90 -9.38 29.47
C MET A 57 -0.03 -10.29 28.60
N VAL A 58 -0.67 -11.17 27.84
CA VAL A 58 0.00 -12.07 26.88
C VAL A 58 -0.35 -11.61 25.48
N ILE A 59 0.51 -10.77 24.91
CA ILE A 59 0.27 -10.14 23.60
C ILE A 59 0.91 -10.98 22.50
N GLN A 60 0.11 -11.39 21.51
CA GLN A 60 0.56 -12.12 20.33
C GLN A 60 0.10 -11.40 19.05
N ALA A 61 1.02 -11.07 18.15
CA ALA A 61 0.72 -10.49 16.83
C ALA A 61 0.98 -11.49 15.70
N ILE A 62 -0.01 -11.67 14.82
CA ILE A 62 0.03 -12.64 13.72
C ILE A 62 -0.38 -11.95 12.41
N ASP A 63 0.53 -11.94 11.43
CA ASP A 63 0.21 -11.57 10.05
C ASP A 63 -0.10 -12.85 9.25
N GLU A 64 -1.37 -13.02 8.85
CA GLU A 64 -1.80 -14.22 8.12
C GLU A 64 -1.07 -14.37 6.78
N GLY A 65 -0.60 -13.27 6.19
CA GLY A 65 0.13 -13.28 4.93
C GLY A 65 1.40 -14.13 4.97
N ASN A 66 2.05 -14.25 6.13
CA ASN A 66 3.27 -15.04 6.31
C ASN A 66 3.18 -16.12 7.40
N SER A 67 2.06 -16.18 8.13
CA SER A 67 1.88 -17.09 9.26
C SER A 67 0.48 -17.68 9.23
N ARG A 68 0.39 -19.02 9.10
CA ARG A 68 -0.90 -19.70 9.07
C ARG A 68 -1.62 -19.57 10.41
N ILE A 69 -2.85 -19.07 10.39
CA ILE A 69 -3.71 -19.00 11.58
C ILE A 69 -4.41 -20.34 11.77
N ARG A 70 -4.33 -20.87 13.00
CA ARG A 70 -5.00 -22.11 13.42
C ARG A 70 -5.84 -21.83 14.66
N PRO A 71 -7.13 -21.44 14.48
CA PRO A 71 -8.00 -21.06 15.59
C PRO A 71 -8.09 -22.15 16.65
N ASP A 72 -8.15 -23.42 16.25
CA ASP A 72 -8.16 -24.60 17.13
C ASP A 72 -6.98 -24.61 18.11
N GLN A 73 -5.78 -24.27 17.63
CA GLN A 73 -4.58 -24.28 18.47
C GLN A 73 -4.46 -23.05 19.36
N LEU A 74 -4.89 -21.87 18.86
CA LEU A 74 -4.91 -20.65 19.65
C LEU A 74 -5.91 -20.80 20.81
N ILE A 75 -7.11 -21.31 20.52
CA ILE A 75 -8.14 -21.62 21.53
C ILE A 75 -7.61 -22.61 22.57
N ALA A 76 -7.03 -23.74 22.13
CA ALA A 76 -6.49 -24.73 23.04
C ALA A 76 -5.33 -24.19 23.89
N GLY A 77 -4.51 -23.30 23.33
CA GLY A 77 -3.43 -22.61 24.04
C GLY A 77 -3.94 -21.68 25.14
N ILE A 78 -4.94 -20.86 24.82
CA ILE A 78 -5.61 -19.95 25.77
C ILE A 78 -6.26 -20.75 26.90
N GLN A 79 -7.05 -21.78 26.56
CA GLN A 79 -7.74 -22.63 27.54
C GLN A 79 -6.76 -23.35 28.47
N ARG A 80 -5.64 -23.86 27.94
CA ARG A 80 -4.61 -24.54 28.75
C ARG A 80 -3.92 -23.59 29.73
N ARG A 81 -3.63 -22.36 29.30
CA ARG A 81 -2.97 -21.36 30.16
C ARG A 81 -3.95 -20.72 31.15
N GLY A 82 -5.25 -20.75 30.85
CA GLY A 82 -6.30 -20.11 31.63
C GLY A 82 -6.31 -18.60 31.44
N GLY A 83 -7.25 -17.92 32.10
CA GLY A 83 -7.43 -16.47 32.02
C GLY A 83 -8.46 -16.03 30.97
N LYS A 84 -8.54 -14.73 30.74
CA LYS A 84 -9.46 -14.10 29.79
C LYS A 84 -8.73 -13.78 28.49
N ALA A 85 -9.47 -13.55 27.40
CA ALA A 85 -8.84 -13.22 26.13
C ALA A 85 -9.64 -12.19 25.34
N LEU A 86 -8.97 -11.56 24.38
CA LEU A 86 -9.57 -10.77 23.30
C LEU A 86 -8.86 -11.09 21.99
N ILE A 87 -9.64 -11.40 20.96
CA ILE A 87 -9.14 -11.59 19.59
C ILE A 87 -9.45 -10.33 18.78
N CYS A 88 -8.42 -9.64 18.31
CA CYS A 88 -8.56 -8.43 17.51
C CYS A 88 -8.14 -8.69 16.07
N PHE A 89 -9.00 -8.38 15.10
CA PHE A 89 -8.62 -8.31 13.70
C PHE A 89 -8.26 -6.86 13.33
N THR A 90 -7.03 -6.66 12.90
CA THR A 90 -6.38 -5.35 12.81
C THR A 90 -6.24 -4.89 11.37
N GLY A 91 -6.66 -3.65 11.09
CA GLY A 91 -6.45 -3.02 9.79
C GLY A 91 -7.23 -3.69 8.66
N VAL A 92 -8.37 -4.32 8.97
CA VAL A 92 -9.15 -5.11 8.01
C VAL A 92 -9.65 -4.23 6.86
N GLN A 93 -9.23 -4.61 5.65
CA GLN A 93 -9.69 -4.03 4.38
C GLN A 93 -10.89 -4.81 3.83
N SER A 94 -11.60 -4.24 2.86
CA SER A 94 -12.83 -4.83 2.31
C SER A 94 -12.61 -6.25 1.78
N ASN A 95 -11.53 -6.49 1.04
CA ASN A 95 -11.15 -7.83 0.55
C ASN A 95 -10.77 -8.83 1.64
N GLN A 96 -10.39 -8.37 2.84
CA GLN A 96 -10.02 -9.21 3.97
C GLN A 96 -11.21 -9.46 4.91
N PHE A 97 -12.27 -8.65 4.84
CA PHE A 97 -13.40 -8.73 5.76
C PHE A 97 -14.08 -10.10 5.76
N PRO A 98 -14.35 -10.76 4.60
CA PRO A 98 -14.90 -12.11 4.60
C PRO A 98 -14.03 -13.12 5.36
N ARG A 99 -12.70 -13.04 5.19
CA ARG A 99 -11.76 -13.92 5.91
C ARG A 99 -11.72 -13.62 7.40
N ALA A 100 -11.78 -12.36 7.79
CA ALA A 100 -11.83 -11.96 9.19
C ALA A 100 -13.06 -12.54 9.91
N VAL A 101 -14.24 -12.47 9.27
CA VAL A 101 -15.48 -13.03 9.78
C VAL A 101 -15.41 -14.56 9.87
N ASP A 102 -14.91 -15.24 8.84
CA ASP A 102 -14.72 -16.69 8.85
C ASP A 102 -13.78 -17.15 9.99
N LEU A 103 -12.70 -16.41 10.24
CA LEU A 103 -11.77 -16.68 11.34
C LEU A 103 -12.36 -16.36 12.72
N ALA A 104 -13.26 -15.37 12.83
CA ALA A 104 -13.89 -14.99 14.08
C ALA A 104 -14.82 -16.07 14.63
N ARG A 105 -15.56 -16.77 13.77
CA ARG A 105 -16.56 -17.79 14.14
C ARG A 105 -16.05 -18.83 15.15
N PRO A 106 -14.93 -19.55 14.93
CA PRO A 106 -14.46 -20.54 15.90
C PRO A 106 -14.08 -19.93 17.26
N PHE A 107 -13.59 -18.68 17.31
CA PHE A 107 -13.30 -18.00 18.57
C PHE A 107 -14.58 -17.66 19.34
N LEU A 108 -15.59 -17.14 18.64
CA LEU A 108 -16.90 -16.84 19.21
C LEU A 108 -17.60 -18.10 19.74
N LEU A 109 -17.56 -19.20 18.99
CA LEU A 109 -18.09 -20.50 19.43
C LEU A 109 -17.39 -21.04 20.68
N ALA A 110 -16.12 -20.69 20.88
CA ALA A 110 -15.35 -21.02 22.09
C ALA A 110 -15.57 -20.02 23.24
N GLY A 111 -16.48 -19.05 23.09
CA GLY A 111 -16.78 -18.02 24.09
C GLY A 111 -15.70 -16.94 24.21
N LEU A 112 -14.80 -16.83 23.23
CA LEU A 112 -13.75 -15.80 23.22
C LEU A 112 -14.25 -14.56 22.47
N PRO A 113 -14.19 -13.36 23.08
CA PRO A 113 -14.69 -12.15 22.45
C PRO A 113 -13.81 -11.72 21.28
N VAL A 114 -14.45 -11.16 20.25
CA VAL A 114 -13.80 -10.73 19.00
C VAL A 114 -14.10 -9.26 18.73
N CYS A 115 -13.07 -8.50 18.34
CA CYS A 115 -13.19 -7.13 17.86
C CYS A 115 -12.55 -6.98 16.47
N ILE A 116 -13.22 -6.30 15.54
CA ILE A 116 -12.69 -5.99 14.20
C ILE A 116 -12.56 -4.47 14.04
N GLY A 117 -11.38 -4.01 13.64
CA GLY A 117 -11.13 -2.63 13.25
C GLY A 117 -10.40 -2.53 11.91
N GLY A 118 -10.45 -1.36 11.29
CA GLY A 118 -9.72 -1.08 10.05
C GLY A 118 -10.53 -0.29 9.04
N PHE A 119 -9.98 -0.17 7.83
CA PHE A 119 -10.51 0.69 6.78
C PHE A 119 -11.92 0.30 6.33
N HIS A 120 -12.25 -1.00 6.28
CA HIS A 120 -13.57 -1.43 5.84
C HIS A 120 -14.67 -0.93 6.78
N ILE A 121 -14.58 -1.30 8.06
CA ILE A 121 -15.57 -0.95 9.08
C ILE A 121 -15.67 0.57 9.25
N THR A 122 -14.52 1.24 9.43
CA THR A 122 -14.46 2.70 9.59
C THR A 122 -14.97 3.42 8.34
N GLY A 123 -14.57 2.99 7.15
CA GLY A 123 -14.96 3.60 5.88
C GLY A 123 -16.45 3.46 5.57
N CYS A 124 -17.04 2.28 5.81
CA CYS A 124 -18.48 2.06 5.70
C CYS A 124 -19.25 3.04 6.58
N MET A 125 -18.91 3.10 7.88
CA MET A 125 -19.61 3.94 8.85
C MET A 125 -19.36 5.44 8.66
N ALA A 126 -18.22 5.83 8.10
CA ALA A 126 -17.91 7.23 7.80
C ALA A 126 -18.70 7.79 6.60
N MET A 127 -18.99 6.95 5.59
CA MET A 127 -19.50 7.41 4.29
C MET A 127 -20.93 6.96 3.98
N LEU A 128 -21.41 5.87 4.58
CA LEU A 128 -22.77 5.36 4.34
C LEU A 128 -23.73 5.84 5.43
N PRO A 129 -25.01 6.09 5.09
CA PRO A 129 -26.01 6.50 6.07
C PRO A 129 -26.41 5.39 7.05
N GLN A 130 -26.17 4.13 6.68
CA GLN A 130 -26.53 2.96 7.47
C GLN A 130 -25.42 1.92 7.36
N MET A 131 -25.24 1.14 8.43
CA MET A 131 -24.33 -0.02 8.44
C MET A 131 -24.73 -1.01 7.33
N PRO A 132 -23.82 -1.46 6.47
CA PRO A 132 -24.14 -2.38 5.37
C PRO A 132 -24.46 -3.79 5.88
N ALA A 133 -25.05 -4.63 5.02
CA ALA A 133 -25.61 -5.93 5.40
C ALA A 133 -24.55 -6.89 5.96
N ASP A 134 -23.39 -6.98 5.32
CA ASP A 134 -22.27 -7.81 5.73
C ASP A 134 -21.76 -7.45 7.14
N MET A 135 -21.73 -6.16 7.49
CA MET A 135 -21.39 -5.71 8.83
C MET A 135 -22.48 -6.02 9.86
N ARG A 136 -23.76 -5.92 9.49
CA ARG A 136 -24.87 -6.30 10.38
C ARG A 136 -24.85 -7.80 10.67
N GLU A 137 -24.67 -8.62 9.64
CA GLU A 137 -24.52 -10.08 9.79
C GLU A 137 -23.34 -10.44 10.70
N ALA A 138 -22.21 -9.74 10.57
CA ALA A 138 -21.07 -9.91 11.46
C ALA A 138 -21.39 -9.48 12.91
N ALA A 139 -22.11 -8.38 13.11
CA ALA A 139 -22.57 -7.95 14.43
C ALA A 139 -23.53 -8.96 15.08
N ASP A 140 -24.44 -9.55 14.30
CA ASP A 140 -25.38 -10.58 14.76
C ASP A 140 -24.68 -11.86 15.24
N LEU A 141 -23.46 -12.14 14.76
CA LEU A 141 -22.60 -13.21 15.28
C LEU A 141 -21.97 -12.87 16.64
N GLY A 142 -22.08 -11.63 17.12
CA GLY A 142 -21.44 -11.14 18.33
C GLY A 142 -20.06 -10.49 18.11
N ILE A 143 -19.71 -10.13 16.87
CA ILE A 143 -18.47 -9.41 16.57
C ILE A 143 -18.63 -7.94 17.01
N SER A 144 -17.66 -7.44 17.77
CA SER A 144 -17.57 -6.02 18.11
C SER A 144 -16.76 -5.24 17.07
N PHE A 145 -17.04 -3.95 16.91
CA PHE A 145 -16.38 -3.08 15.94
C PHE A 145 -15.64 -1.91 16.59
N PHE A 146 -14.46 -1.61 16.05
CA PHE A 146 -13.69 -0.42 16.40
C PHE A 146 -13.64 0.53 15.20
N LEU A 147 -14.23 1.73 15.35
CA LEU A 147 -14.30 2.75 14.30
C LEU A 147 -13.29 3.86 14.58
N GLY A 148 -12.39 4.11 13.64
CA GLY A 148 -11.37 5.15 13.72
C GLY A 148 -10.00 4.61 14.13
N GLU A 149 -9.26 5.44 14.85
CA GLU A 149 -7.86 5.23 15.23
C GLU A 149 -7.72 4.85 16.72
N ALA A 150 -6.79 3.93 17.02
CA ALA A 150 -6.65 3.33 18.35
C ALA A 150 -5.77 4.16 19.31
N GLU A 151 -5.03 5.13 18.77
CA GLU A 151 -4.16 6.05 19.49
C GLU A 151 -4.93 7.00 20.43
N GLY A 152 -4.22 7.68 21.33
CA GLY A 152 -4.77 8.58 22.33
C GLY A 152 -5.53 7.86 23.44
N GLY A 153 -5.08 6.66 23.81
CA GLY A 153 -5.68 5.83 24.85
C GLY A 153 -7.05 5.25 24.48
N ARG A 154 -7.48 5.33 23.21
CA ARG A 154 -8.79 4.83 22.76
C ARG A 154 -8.89 3.30 22.79
N PHE A 155 -7.76 2.61 22.79
CA PHE A 155 -7.72 1.15 22.94
C PHE A 155 -7.86 0.68 24.40
N ASP A 156 -7.50 1.51 25.37
CA ASP A 156 -7.61 1.20 26.81
C ASP A 156 -9.01 0.69 27.22
N PRO A 157 -10.13 1.38 26.90
CA PRO A 157 -11.45 0.91 27.29
C PRO A 157 -11.83 -0.42 26.63
N VAL A 158 -11.34 -0.71 25.42
CA VAL A 158 -11.60 -2.00 24.73
C VAL A 158 -11.01 -3.15 25.55
N LEU A 159 -9.77 -2.99 26.02
CA LEU A 159 -9.09 -3.99 26.86
C LEU A 159 -9.81 -4.17 28.20
N ARG A 160 -10.18 -3.07 28.87
CA ARG A 160 -10.89 -3.10 30.16
C ARG A 160 -12.26 -3.78 30.04
N ASP A 161 -13.02 -3.44 29.00
CA ASP A 161 -14.34 -4.00 28.76
C ASP A 161 -14.25 -5.50 28.41
N ALA A 162 -13.28 -5.90 27.58
CA ALA A 162 -13.03 -7.32 27.29
C ALA A 162 -12.65 -8.10 28.56
N TYR A 163 -11.73 -7.55 29.38
CA TYR A 163 -11.34 -8.15 30.65
C TYR A 163 -12.52 -8.21 31.64
N ALA A 164 -13.42 -7.23 31.63
CA ALA A 164 -14.62 -7.25 32.47
C ALA A 164 -15.75 -8.18 31.95
N GLY A 165 -15.60 -8.78 30.76
CA GLY A 165 -16.66 -9.56 30.11
C GLY A 165 -17.82 -8.69 29.62
N LYS A 166 -17.55 -7.42 29.31
CA LYS A 166 -18.54 -6.38 28.93
C LYS A 166 -18.13 -5.67 27.64
N LEU A 167 -17.49 -6.38 26.71
CA LEU A 167 -17.08 -5.82 25.42
C LEU A 167 -18.29 -5.20 24.70
N LYS A 168 -18.16 -3.93 24.31
CA LYS A 168 -19.24 -3.20 23.64
C LYS A 168 -19.34 -3.61 22.18
N PRO A 169 -20.55 -3.62 21.60
CA PRO A 169 -20.72 -3.91 20.17
C PRO A 169 -19.96 -2.94 19.25
N ILE A 170 -19.85 -1.66 19.64
CA ILE A 170 -19.20 -0.63 18.84
C ILE A 170 -18.41 0.32 19.75
N TYR A 171 -17.17 0.60 19.36
CA TYR A 171 -16.31 1.67 19.87
C TYR A 171 -16.15 2.72 18.75
N ASP A 172 -16.82 3.87 18.87
CA ASP A 172 -16.87 4.89 17.81
C ASP A 172 -15.97 6.10 18.14
N HIS A 173 -14.94 6.28 17.34
CA HIS A 173 -14.02 7.42 17.39
C HIS A 173 -13.90 8.18 16.07
N LEU A 174 -14.87 8.05 15.15
CA LEU A 174 -14.80 8.66 13.81
C LEU A 174 -14.65 10.19 13.83
N LYS A 175 -15.31 10.85 14.78
CA LYS A 175 -15.34 12.32 14.89
C LYS A 175 -14.26 12.89 15.80
N ASP A 176 -13.57 12.03 16.53
CA ASP A 176 -12.59 12.40 17.55
C ASP A 176 -11.26 11.72 17.26
N LEU A 177 -10.51 12.32 16.33
CA LEU A 177 -9.25 11.78 15.85
C LEU A 177 -8.09 12.11 16.83
N PRO A 178 -7.18 11.17 17.10
CA PRO A 178 -6.06 11.37 18.01
C PRO A 178 -5.07 12.42 17.49
N SER A 179 -4.39 13.09 18.41
CA SER A 179 -3.07 13.70 18.16
C SER A 179 -2.05 12.58 17.86
N LEU A 180 -0.98 12.87 17.11
CA LEU A 180 0.07 11.88 16.82
C LEU A 180 1.39 12.05 17.62
N PRO A 181 1.83 13.26 17.98
CA PRO A 181 3.06 13.42 18.77
C PRO A 181 2.97 12.70 20.11
N GLY A 182 4.00 11.90 20.43
CA GLY A 182 4.09 11.17 21.70
C GLY A 182 3.21 9.91 21.77
N GLU A 183 2.44 9.60 20.73
CA GLU A 183 1.71 8.35 20.65
C GLU A 183 2.66 7.16 20.48
N PRO A 184 2.31 5.97 21.00
CA PRO A 184 3.13 4.78 20.86
C PRO A 184 3.62 4.56 19.44
N VAL A 185 4.91 4.29 19.32
CA VAL A 185 5.58 4.08 18.03
C VAL A 185 5.22 2.70 17.48
N PRO A 186 5.11 2.52 16.16
CA PRO A 186 4.90 1.21 15.57
C PRO A 186 6.05 0.26 15.96
N VAL A 187 5.73 -0.93 16.45
CA VAL A 187 6.71 -1.95 16.82
C VAL A 187 6.64 -3.11 15.84
N VAL A 188 7.81 -3.64 15.43
CA VAL A 188 7.90 -4.87 14.64
C VAL A 188 8.76 -5.87 15.39
N ASP A 189 8.29 -7.09 15.55
CA ASP A 189 9.12 -8.18 16.07
C ASP A 189 10.12 -8.63 15.01
N ARG A 190 11.38 -8.88 15.40
CA ARG A 190 12.41 -9.40 14.49
C ARG A 190 11.96 -10.65 13.73
N ALA A 191 11.23 -11.56 14.40
CA ALA A 191 10.69 -12.76 13.79
C ALA A 191 9.68 -12.46 12.66
N GLN A 192 8.95 -11.33 12.73
CA GLN A 192 8.07 -10.86 11.65
C GLN A 192 8.88 -10.28 10.49
N VAL A 193 9.94 -9.51 10.78
CA VAL A 193 10.85 -8.97 9.76
C VAL A 193 11.54 -10.07 8.97
N GLU A 194 12.00 -11.13 9.63
CA GLU A 194 12.67 -12.27 8.98
C GLU A 194 11.74 -13.04 8.01
N LYS A 195 10.42 -12.92 8.22
CA LYS A 195 9.36 -13.41 7.34
C LYS A 195 8.99 -12.42 6.23
N SER A 196 9.66 -11.27 6.11
CA SER A 196 9.58 -10.41 4.93
C SER A 196 10.73 -10.74 3.97
N THR A 197 10.45 -10.77 2.66
CA THR A 197 11.48 -10.96 1.62
C THR A 197 12.42 -9.77 1.50
N LEU A 198 11.94 -8.59 1.89
CA LEU A 198 12.66 -7.33 1.71
C LEU A 198 13.26 -6.81 3.02
N GLY A 199 12.79 -7.32 4.17
CA GLY A 199 13.29 -6.96 5.50
C GLY A 199 12.93 -5.54 5.92
N TYR A 200 11.76 -5.05 5.48
CA TYR A 200 11.28 -3.71 5.82
C TYR A 200 10.57 -3.71 7.17
N GLY A 201 10.83 -2.68 7.98
CA GLY A 201 9.85 -2.15 8.92
C GLY A 201 8.96 -1.12 8.23
N SER A 202 7.91 -0.67 8.92
CA SER A 202 7.06 0.42 8.45
C SER A 202 6.67 1.33 9.61
N PHE A 203 6.50 2.61 9.30
CA PHE A 203 5.97 3.59 10.25
C PHE A 203 5.29 4.74 9.50
N ASP A 204 4.45 5.48 10.18
CA ASP A 204 3.86 6.74 9.72
C ASP A 204 4.50 7.93 10.45
N LEU A 205 4.79 9.02 9.73
CA LEU A 205 5.17 10.33 10.25
C LEU A 205 4.03 11.34 10.14
N GLY A 206 3.01 11.03 9.35
CA GLY A 206 1.76 11.75 9.32
C GLY A 206 0.61 10.93 8.76
N ARG A 207 -0.60 11.35 9.10
CA ARG A 207 -1.86 10.76 8.65
C ARG A 207 -2.77 11.81 8.04
N GLY A 208 -3.55 11.41 7.04
CA GLY A 208 -4.42 12.29 6.27
C GLY A 208 -3.72 12.95 5.09
N CYS A 209 -4.51 13.42 4.12
CA CYS A 209 -4.03 13.99 2.86
C CYS A 209 -4.80 15.28 2.54
N PRO A 210 -4.15 16.35 2.05
CA PRO A 210 -4.83 17.59 1.66
C PRO A 210 -5.60 17.49 0.33
N PHE A 211 -5.57 16.33 -0.33
CA PHE A 211 -6.23 16.10 -1.63
C PHE A 211 -7.53 15.34 -1.48
N GLU A 212 -8.43 15.53 -2.45
CA GLU A 212 -9.83 15.08 -2.39
C GLU A 212 -10.15 14.11 -3.53
N CYS A 213 -9.21 13.22 -3.85
CA CYS A 213 -9.39 12.20 -4.90
C CYS A 213 -10.63 11.33 -4.57
N SER A 214 -11.56 11.21 -5.51
CA SER A 214 -12.88 10.61 -5.23
C SER A 214 -12.83 9.11 -4.88
N PHE A 215 -11.88 8.38 -5.47
CA PHE A 215 -11.63 6.96 -5.21
C PHE A 215 -10.95 6.67 -3.86
N CYS A 216 -10.39 7.68 -3.21
CA CYS A 216 -9.54 7.51 -2.04
C CYS A 216 -10.38 7.42 -0.75
N CYS A 217 -10.11 6.43 0.11
CA CYS A 217 -10.77 6.29 1.40
C CYS A 217 -10.06 7.01 2.55
N ILE A 218 -8.79 7.41 2.36
CA ILE A 218 -7.92 7.95 3.42
C ILE A 218 -8.57 9.12 4.17
N ILE A 219 -9.00 10.16 3.46
CA ILE A 219 -9.47 11.41 4.10
C ILE A 219 -10.79 11.23 4.86
N ASN A 220 -11.54 10.18 4.55
CA ASN A 220 -12.81 9.86 5.21
C ASN A 220 -12.60 8.94 6.43
N VAL A 221 -11.49 8.19 6.45
CA VAL A 221 -11.13 7.26 7.53
C VAL A 221 -10.18 7.91 8.55
N GLN A 222 -9.20 8.67 8.09
CA GLN A 222 -8.15 9.31 8.91
C GLN A 222 -8.32 10.83 9.06
N GLY A 223 -9.39 11.38 8.49
CA GLY A 223 -9.68 12.81 8.49
C GLY A 223 -8.97 13.62 7.39
N ARG A 224 -9.55 14.79 7.10
CA ARG A 224 -9.04 15.74 6.08
C ARG A 224 -7.86 16.57 6.57
N GLY A 225 -7.78 16.82 7.88
CA GLY A 225 -6.68 17.56 8.48
C GLY A 225 -5.48 16.65 8.68
N SER A 226 -4.36 16.96 8.02
CA SER A 226 -3.13 16.20 8.23
C SER A 226 -2.60 16.39 9.65
N ARG A 227 -2.28 15.27 10.30
CA ARG A 227 -1.67 15.20 11.64
C ARG A 227 -0.28 14.60 11.52
N PHE A 228 0.64 14.95 12.41
CA PHE A 228 2.07 14.64 12.24
C PHE A 228 2.69 14.20 13.56
N ARG A 229 3.59 13.22 13.50
CA ARG A 229 4.46 12.85 14.62
C ARG A 229 5.50 13.93 14.90
N SER A 230 6.19 13.81 16.03
CA SER A 230 7.34 14.65 16.37
C SER A 230 8.64 14.09 15.74
N THR A 231 9.69 14.90 15.67
CA THR A 231 11.03 14.41 15.29
C THR A 231 11.58 13.46 16.34
N GLU A 232 11.18 13.61 17.61
CA GLU A 232 11.55 12.69 18.68
C GLU A 232 10.96 11.30 18.46
N ASP A 233 9.69 11.22 18.07
CA ASP A 233 9.05 9.93 17.71
C ASP A 233 9.83 9.27 16.57
N LEU A 234 10.23 10.04 15.56
CA LEU A 234 11.03 9.54 14.44
C LEU A 234 12.38 8.98 14.90
N GLU A 235 13.10 9.71 15.76
CA GLU A 235 14.37 9.22 16.30
C GLU A 235 14.19 7.93 17.10
N ASN A 236 13.16 7.86 17.96
CA ASN A 236 12.83 6.68 18.74
C ASN A 236 12.51 5.49 17.82
N ILE A 237 11.68 5.69 16.80
CA ILE A 237 11.36 4.67 15.78
C ILE A 237 12.65 4.12 15.17
N ILE A 238 13.53 4.98 14.66
CA ILE A 238 14.75 4.54 13.97
C ILE A 238 15.70 3.81 14.94
N ARG A 239 15.90 4.34 16.15
CA ARG A 239 16.80 3.72 17.15
C ARG A 239 16.28 2.38 17.64
N ASP A 240 14.99 2.26 17.93
CA ASP A 240 14.37 1.02 18.41
C ASP A 240 14.46 -0.08 17.34
N HIS A 241 14.18 0.26 16.09
CA HIS A 241 14.31 -0.67 14.97
C HIS A 241 15.76 -1.06 14.68
N ALA A 242 16.71 -0.13 14.82
CA ALA A 242 18.13 -0.43 14.69
C ALA A 242 18.61 -1.46 15.72
N ARG A 243 18.11 -1.39 16.97
CA ARG A 243 18.45 -2.37 18.04
C ARG A 243 18.08 -3.82 17.68
N ILE A 244 17.04 -4.01 16.87
CA ILE A 244 16.61 -5.33 16.38
C ILE A 244 17.11 -5.67 14.97
N GLY A 245 17.97 -4.82 14.39
CA GLY A 245 18.63 -5.04 13.10
C GLY A 245 17.81 -4.61 11.88
N VAL A 246 16.72 -3.85 12.06
CA VAL A 246 15.92 -3.32 10.96
C VAL A 246 16.52 -2.02 10.45
N THR A 247 16.87 -1.99 9.16
CA THR A 247 17.56 -0.86 8.50
C THR A 247 16.86 -0.40 7.23
N LYS A 248 15.67 -0.92 6.95
CA LYS A 248 14.88 -0.56 5.77
C LYS A 248 13.48 -0.22 6.21
N PHE A 249 12.98 0.92 5.77
CA PHE A 249 11.68 1.41 6.23
C PHE A 249 10.81 1.85 5.07
N PHE A 250 9.52 1.51 5.17
CA PHE A 250 8.48 2.14 4.38
C PHE A 250 7.81 3.20 5.25
N VAL A 251 7.96 4.47 4.86
CA VAL A 251 7.21 5.58 5.46
C VAL A 251 5.83 5.59 4.82
N THR A 252 4.83 5.25 5.62
CA THR A 252 3.45 4.98 5.19
C THR A 252 2.57 6.22 5.04
N ASP A 253 3.15 7.43 5.18
CA ASP A 253 2.48 8.69 4.89
C ASP A 253 1.84 8.63 3.49
N ASP A 254 0.55 8.95 3.41
CA ASP A 254 -0.17 8.98 2.11
C ASP A 254 0.45 9.96 1.13
N ASN A 255 1.11 11.00 1.65
CA ASN A 255 1.92 11.92 0.88
C ASN A 255 2.96 12.66 1.74
N PHE A 256 4.19 12.13 1.76
CA PHE A 256 5.30 12.70 2.53
C PHE A 256 5.67 14.12 2.07
N ALA A 257 5.53 14.43 0.77
CA ALA A 257 5.82 15.76 0.23
C ALA A 257 4.83 16.85 0.69
N ARG A 258 3.70 16.46 1.30
CA ARG A 258 2.70 17.37 1.87
C ARG A 258 2.68 17.36 3.40
N ASN A 259 3.56 16.58 4.01
CA ASN A 259 3.77 16.61 5.44
C ASN A 259 4.40 17.95 5.81
N ARG A 260 3.75 18.78 6.64
CA ARG A 260 4.30 20.13 6.96
C ARG A 260 5.64 20.09 7.69
N ASN A 261 5.96 18.95 8.32
CA ASN A 261 7.21 18.70 9.04
C ASN A 261 8.25 17.96 8.18
N TRP A 262 8.01 17.77 6.87
CA TRP A 262 8.91 17.01 5.98
C TRP A 262 10.37 17.44 6.12
N GLU A 263 10.62 18.76 6.19
CA GLU A 263 11.98 19.29 6.22
C GLU A 263 12.68 18.98 7.53
N ALA A 264 11.97 19.11 8.66
CA ALA A 264 12.48 18.76 9.97
C ALA A 264 12.81 17.26 10.04
N PHE A 265 11.91 16.41 9.54
CA PHE A 265 12.15 14.96 9.49
C PHE A 265 13.36 14.59 8.63
N LEU A 266 13.49 15.16 7.44
CA LEU A 266 14.64 14.90 6.58
C LEU A 266 15.94 15.40 7.21
N ASN A 267 15.94 16.57 7.85
CA ASN A 267 17.11 17.08 8.55
C ASN A 267 17.53 16.15 9.71
N THR A 268 16.57 15.65 10.50
CA THR A 268 16.83 14.66 11.55
C THR A 268 17.43 13.38 10.98
N LEU A 269 16.84 12.83 9.92
CA LEU A 269 17.35 11.62 9.26
C LEU A 269 18.76 11.82 8.68
N ILE A 270 19.02 12.98 8.08
CA ILE A 270 20.35 13.35 7.58
C ILE A 270 21.36 13.38 8.72
N ARG A 271 21.06 14.07 9.82
CA ARG A 271 21.91 14.11 11.04
C ARG A 271 22.21 12.71 11.55
N MET A 272 21.18 11.86 11.66
CA MET A 272 21.35 10.48 12.12
C MET A 272 22.28 9.67 11.20
N ARG A 273 22.26 9.90 9.89
CA ARG A 273 23.12 9.17 8.93
C ARG A 273 24.52 9.73 8.81
N GLU A 274 24.63 11.05 8.65
CA GLU A 274 25.89 11.74 8.33
C GLU A 274 26.72 11.99 9.60
N ASP A 275 26.08 12.31 10.73
CA ASP A 275 26.77 12.69 11.97
C ASP A 275 26.82 11.55 13.00
N GLU A 276 25.75 10.76 13.12
CA GLU A 276 25.64 9.69 14.13
C GLU A 276 25.95 8.28 13.60
N GLY A 277 26.17 8.13 12.29
CA GLY A 277 26.58 6.86 11.67
C GLY A 277 25.47 5.80 11.50
N HIS A 278 24.19 6.16 11.64
CA HIS A 278 23.09 5.22 11.40
C HIS A 278 23.00 4.82 9.93
N THR A 279 22.85 3.53 9.65
CA THR A 279 22.70 3.01 8.29
C THR A 279 21.28 2.53 8.07
N PHE A 280 20.51 3.28 7.27
CA PHE A 280 19.17 2.87 6.85
C PHE A 280 18.79 3.39 5.45
N THR A 281 17.70 2.84 4.90
CA THR A 281 17.09 3.26 3.63
C THR A 281 15.58 3.39 3.77
N LEU A 282 14.99 4.30 2.98
CA LEU A 282 13.60 4.68 3.07
C LEU A 282 12.88 4.53 1.72
N ILE A 283 11.64 4.04 1.79
CA ILE A 283 10.61 4.21 0.75
C ILE A 283 9.66 5.30 1.22
N ILE A 284 9.35 6.27 0.36
CA ILE A 284 8.34 7.31 0.62
C ILE A 284 7.30 7.34 -0.51
N GLN A 285 6.11 7.86 -0.21
CA GLN A 285 5.09 8.18 -1.20
C GLN A 285 4.95 9.69 -1.37
N VAL A 286 4.85 10.15 -2.63
CA VAL A 286 4.77 11.58 -3.00
C VAL A 286 3.79 11.82 -4.15
N ASP A 287 3.31 13.05 -4.28
CA ASP A 287 2.60 13.51 -5.49
C ASP A 287 3.55 14.06 -6.56
N THR A 288 3.00 14.35 -7.75
CA THR A 288 3.77 14.78 -8.91
C THR A 288 4.35 16.20 -8.77
N LEU A 289 3.84 17.03 -7.86
CA LEU A 289 4.34 18.39 -7.60
C LEU A 289 5.49 18.42 -6.58
N CYS A 290 5.94 17.27 -6.05
CA CYS A 290 7.03 17.22 -5.06
C CYS A 290 8.33 17.82 -5.59
N HIS A 291 8.64 17.66 -6.88
CA HIS A 291 9.84 18.21 -7.53
C HIS A 291 9.90 19.74 -7.53
N LYS A 292 8.78 20.43 -7.28
CA LYS A 292 8.71 21.90 -7.20
C LYS A 292 9.06 22.44 -5.81
N ILE A 293 9.17 21.56 -4.82
CA ILE A 293 9.57 21.94 -3.46
C ILE A 293 11.09 22.13 -3.46
N PRO A 294 11.60 23.33 -3.09
CA PRO A 294 13.04 23.60 -3.10
C PRO A 294 13.82 22.58 -2.26
N ASN A 295 14.89 22.01 -2.83
CA ASN A 295 15.81 21.07 -2.18
C ASN A 295 15.17 19.77 -1.66
N PHE A 296 13.90 19.49 -1.97
CA PHE A 296 13.19 18.34 -1.40
C PHE A 296 13.81 17.01 -1.84
N ILE A 297 14.04 16.85 -3.14
CA ILE A 297 14.60 15.62 -3.72
C ILE A 297 16.01 15.38 -3.17
N GLU A 298 16.85 16.41 -3.14
CA GLU A 298 18.23 16.35 -2.66
C GLU A 298 18.27 15.96 -1.17
N LYS A 299 17.39 16.55 -0.34
CA LYS A 299 17.25 16.20 1.07
C LYS A 299 16.74 14.77 1.26
N CYS A 300 15.77 14.33 0.47
CA CYS A 300 15.28 12.95 0.52
C CYS A 300 16.42 11.96 0.28
N VAL A 301 17.20 12.17 -0.78
CA VAL A 301 18.32 11.27 -1.13
C VAL A 301 19.39 11.25 -0.04
N ARG A 302 19.77 12.41 0.52
CA ARG A 302 20.70 12.49 1.66
C ARG A 302 20.15 11.80 2.91
N ALA A 303 18.86 11.94 3.18
CA ALA A 303 18.17 11.26 4.28
C ALA A 303 18.04 9.73 4.11
N GLY A 304 18.39 9.18 2.93
CA GLY A 304 18.39 7.74 2.67
C GLY A 304 17.20 7.22 1.89
N VAL A 305 16.40 8.10 1.30
CA VAL A 305 15.37 7.71 0.34
C VAL A 305 16.04 7.14 -0.90
N ASP A 306 15.78 5.86 -1.17
CA ASP A 306 16.29 5.15 -2.35
C ASP A 306 15.19 4.61 -3.28
N GLN A 307 13.94 4.78 -2.86
CA GLN A 307 12.73 4.31 -3.52
C GLN A 307 11.62 5.33 -3.29
N VAL A 308 10.92 5.69 -4.37
CA VAL A 308 9.84 6.67 -4.34
C VAL A 308 8.61 6.08 -5.04
N PHE A 309 7.48 6.06 -4.34
CA PHE A 309 6.18 5.78 -4.92
C PHE A 309 5.51 7.10 -5.31
N ILE A 310 5.14 7.24 -6.58
CA ILE A 310 4.51 8.43 -7.13
C ILE A 310 3.05 8.10 -7.41
N GLY A 311 2.14 8.82 -6.77
CA GLY A 311 0.71 8.74 -7.06
C GLY A 311 0.36 9.41 -8.39
N LEU A 312 0.71 8.76 -9.51
CA LEU A 312 0.48 9.25 -10.87
C LEU A 312 -0.99 9.08 -11.29
N GLU A 313 -1.54 7.90 -11.01
CA GLU A 313 -2.86 7.33 -11.32
C GLU A 313 -3.23 7.26 -12.79
N ASN A 314 -2.96 8.29 -13.58
CA ASN A 314 -3.27 8.28 -15.00
C ASN A 314 -2.43 9.32 -15.76
N ILE A 315 -2.24 9.09 -17.06
CA ILE A 315 -1.60 10.06 -17.97
C ILE A 315 -2.58 10.74 -18.92
N ASN A 316 -3.85 10.32 -18.92
CA ASN A 316 -4.94 10.97 -19.62
C ASN A 316 -5.58 12.05 -18.72
N PRO A 317 -5.52 13.35 -19.09
CA PRO A 317 -6.08 14.43 -18.28
C PRO A 317 -7.59 14.32 -18.05
N ASP A 318 -8.33 13.71 -18.97
CA ASP A 318 -9.80 13.60 -18.85
C ASP A 318 -10.17 12.65 -17.69
N ASN A 319 -9.39 11.58 -17.48
CA ASN A 319 -9.54 10.67 -16.35
C ASN A 319 -9.15 11.32 -15.01
N LEU A 320 -8.04 12.07 -14.99
CA LEU A 320 -7.59 12.78 -13.78
C LEU A 320 -8.60 13.83 -13.31
N ALA A 321 -9.23 14.53 -14.26
CA ALA A 321 -10.27 15.51 -13.96
C ALA A 321 -11.51 14.85 -13.35
N GLY A 322 -11.94 13.71 -13.92
CA GLY A 322 -13.08 12.93 -13.43
C GLY A 322 -12.88 12.41 -12.00
N SER A 323 -11.64 12.07 -11.62
CA SER A 323 -11.30 11.52 -10.30
C SER A 323 -10.92 12.59 -9.26
N LYS A 324 -11.17 13.87 -9.55
CA LYS A 324 -10.78 15.04 -8.74
C LYS A 324 -9.27 15.15 -8.44
N LYS A 325 -8.40 14.48 -9.21
CA LYS A 325 -6.94 14.51 -9.01
C LYS A 325 -6.27 15.70 -9.71
N ARG A 326 -6.74 16.91 -9.39
CA ARG A 326 -6.41 18.17 -10.08
C ARG A 326 -4.95 18.62 -9.91
N GLN A 327 -4.28 18.13 -8.88
CA GLN A 327 -2.87 18.40 -8.59
C GLN A 327 -1.93 17.74 -9.60
N ASN A 328 -2.35 16.63 -10.21
CA ASN A 328 -1.55 15.92 -11.19
C ASN A 328 -1.68 16.61 -12.54
N LYS A 329 -0.55 17.07 -13.08
CA LYS A 329 -0.47 17.77 -14.36
C LYS A 329 0.51 17.04 -15.24
N ILE A 330 0.04 16.52 -16.36
CA ILE A 330 0.86 15.77 -17.33
C ILE A 330 2.08 16.59 -17.81
N THR A 331 1.96 17.92 -17.84
CA THR A 331 3.04 18.85 -18.23
C THR A 331 4.22 18.83 -17.27
N ASP A 332 4.01 18.36 -16.03
CA ASP A 332 5.03 18.30 -14.99
C ASP A 332 5.70 16.91 -14.90
N TYR A 333 5.16 15.88 -15.57
CA TYR A 333 5.56 14.49 -15.35
C TYR A 333 7.01 14.22 -15.78
N ARG A 334 7.39 14.62 -16.98
CA ARG A 334 8.75 14.42 -17.50
C ARG A 334 9.79 15.11 -16.62
N GLU A 335 9.57 16.39 -16.31
CA GLU A 335 10.44 17.17 -15.42
C GLU A 335 10.56 16.50 -14.04
N MET A 336 9.45 16.07 -13.45
CA MET A 336 9.44 15.38 -12.16
C MET A 336 10.25 14.07 -12.19
N PHE A 337 10.03 13.21 -13.19
CA PHE A 337 10.75 11.94 -13.29
C PHE A 337 12.25 12.19 -13.47
N LEU A 338 12.62 13.10 -14.38
CA LEU A 338 14.01 13.44 -14.66
C LEU A 338 14.71 14.10 -13.46
N ALA A 339 14.00 14.91 -12.66
CA ALA A 339 14.55 15.49 -11.43
C ALA A 339 14.98 14.40 -10.44
N TRP A 340 14.14 13.40 -10.20
CA TRP A 340 14.52 12.25 -9.38
C TRP A 340 15.63 11.40 -10.02
N LYS A 341 15.62 11.23 -11.35
CA LYS A 341 16.61 10.42 -12.08
C LYS A 341 18.02 10.99 -12.12
N LYS A 342 18.23 12.21 -11.63
CA LYS A 342 19.58 12.73 -11.30
C LYS A 342 20.22 11.96 -10.14
N HIS A 343 19.44 11.16 -9.41
CA HIS A 343 19.87 10.39 -8.26
C HIS A 343 19.61 8.88 -8.45
N PRO A 344 20.35 8.00 -7.76
CA PRO A 344 20.19 6.55 -7.86
C PRO A 344 18.97 6.04 -7.05
N VAL A 345 17.78 6.53 -7.39
CA VAL A 345 16.50 6.13 -6.80
C VAL A 345 15.70 5.25 -7.76
N ILE A 346 14.89 4.35 -7.21
CA ILE A 346 13.91 3.55 -7.96
C ILE A 346 12.55 4.25 -7.90
N LEU A 347 11.97 4.52 -9.07
CA LEU A 347 10.69 5.22 -9.21
C LEU A 347 9.58 4.23 -9.53
N THR A 348 8.65 4.09 -8.59
CA THR A 348 7.41 3.32 -8.78
C THR A 348 6.26 4.30 -8.98
N ALA A 349 5.45 4.13 -10.02
CA ALA A 349 4.25 4.93 -10.23
C ALA A 349 3.00 4.07 -10.03
N GLY A 350 2.06 4.54 -9.21
CA GLY A 350 0.70 3.99 -9.18
C GLY A 350 -0.07 4.41 -10.43
N TYR A 351 -0.78 3.48 -11.07
CA TYR A 351 -1.59 3.74 -12.25
C TYR A 351 -2.91 2.98 -12.18
N ILE A 352 -4.01 3.69 -12.27
CA ILE A 352 -5.38 3.18 -12.17
C ILE A 352 -5.96 3.11 -13.59
N ILE A 353 -6.54 1.96 -13.92
CA ILE A 353 -7.35 1.74 -15.13
C ILE A 353 -8.82 1.51 -14.75
N GLY A 354 -9.71 1.59 -15.73
CA GLY A 354 -11.15 1.39 -15.52
C GLY A 354 -11.88 2.67 -15.09
N PHE A 355 -11.31 3.84 -15.40
CA PHE A 355 -12.07 5.09 -15.32
C PHE A 355 -13.21 5.09 -16.34
N PRO A 356 -14.33 5.79 -16.11
CA PRO A 356 -15.49 5.72 -17.01
C PRO A 356 -15.22 5.99 -18.50
N ASN A 357 -14.17 6.77 -18.82
CA ASN A 357 -13.79 7.08 -20.20
C ASN A 357 -12.77 6.08 -20.79
N ASP A 358 -12.28 5.12 -20.02
CA ASP A 358 -11.29 4.16 -20.48
C ASP A 358 -11.90 3.22 -21.53
N THR A 359 -11.08 2.89 -22.51
CA THR A 359 -11.32 1.84 -23.49
C THR A 359 -10.08 0.97 -23.55
N ARG A 360 -10.21 -0.24 -24.11
CA ARG A 360 -9.05 -1.12 -24.32
C ARG A 360 -7.96 -0.43 -25.12
N ALA A 361 -8.33 0.28 -26.18
CA ALA A 361 -7.39 0.98 -27.04
C ALA A 361 -6.69 2.14 -26.31
N SER A 362 -7.43 2.96 -25.56
CA SER A 362 -6.86 4.10 -24.84
C SER A 362 -5.89 3.66 -23.75
N VAL A 363 -6.25 2.65 -22.95
CA VAL A 363 -5.37 2.17 -21.87
C VAL A 363 -4.08 1.58 -22.44
N LEU A 364 -4.16 0.74 -23.47
CA LEU A 364 -2.94 0.15 -24.06
C LEU A 364 -2.05 1.21 -24.73
N HIS A 365 -2.65 2.22 -25.36
CA HIS A 365 -1.94 3.38 -25.88
C HIS A 365 -1.24 4.16 -24.75
N ASP A 366 -1.95 4.44 -23.66
CA ASP A 366 -1.40 5.18 -22.53
C ASP A 366 -0.21 4.44 -21.88
N ILE A 367 -0.30 3.10 -21.75
CA ILE A 367 0.82 2.28 -21.28
C ILE A 367 2.01 2.37 -22.24
N ASP A 368 1.79 2.38 -23.56
CA ASP A 368 2.86 2.53 -24.54
C ASP A 368 3.55 3.91 -24.48
N VAL A 369 2.76 4.98 -24.40
CA VAL A 369 3.26 6.35 -24.21
C VAL A 369 4.09 6.44 -22.93
N LEU A 370 3.58 5.90 -21.81
CA LEU A 370 4.29 5.89 -20.53
C LEU A 370 5.65 5.16 -20.63
N LYS A 371 5.72 4.02 -21.34
CA LYS A 371 6.97 3.28 -21.56
C LYS A 371 7.99 4.08 -22.36
N ARG A 372 7.54 4.78 -23.41
CA ARG A 372 8.40 5.53 -24.34
C ARG A 372 8.84 6.88 -23.80
N GLU A 373 7.96 7.60 -23.11
CA GLU A 373 8.12 9.03 -22.84
C GLU A 373 8.34 9.36 -21.36
N LEU A 374 8.21 8.42 -20.42
CA LEU A 374 8.43 8.69 -18.98
C LEU A 374 9.50 7.77 -18.39
N ALA A 375 10.41 8.35 -17.59
CA ALA A 375 11.50 7.61 -16.93
C ALA A 375 11.05 6.88 -15.66
N VAL A 376 9.92 6.16 -15.75
CA VAL A 376 9.39 5.28 -14.70
C VAL A 376 10.12 3.93 -14.71
N ASP A 377 10.42 3.38 -13.53
CA ASP A 377 11.04 2.05 -13.42
C ASP A 377 10.01 0.95 -13.22
N ILE A 378 9.04 1.19 -12.33
CA ILE A 378 8.05 0.20 -11.89
C ILE A 378 6.66 0.83 -12.02
N LEU A 379 5.71 0.10 -12.60
CA LEU A 379 4.32 0.53 -12.72
C LEU A 379 3.43 -0.37 -11.87
N SER A 380 2.79 0.21 -10.86
CA SER A 380 1.83 -0.49 -10.02
C SER A 380 0.43 -0.28 -10.56
N LEU A 381 -0.07 -1.24 -11.35
CA LEU A 381 -1.40 -1.16 -11.97
C LEU A 381 -2.50 -1.66 -11.01
N SER A 382 -3.59 -0.90 -10.95
CA SER A 382 -4.82 -1.25 -10.23
C SER A 382 -6.06 -0.95 -11.08
N ILE A 383 -7.16 -1.61 -10.75
CA ILE A 383 -8.50 -1.31 -11.27
C ILE A 383 -9.18 -0.29 -10.35
N LEU A 384 -9.82 0.72 -10.93
CA LEU A 384 -10.66 1.67 -10.21
C LEU A 384 -11.76 0.90 -9.48
N THR A 385 -11.63 0.82 -8.16
CA THR A 385 -12.52 0.03 -7.31
C THR A 385 -13.24 1.00 -6.36
N PRO A 386 -14.59 1.04 -6.37
CA PRO A 386 -15.35 1.79 -5.39
C PRO A 386 -15.20 1.14 -4.01
N LEU A 387 -14.12 1.45 -3.30
CA LEU A 387 -13.85 0.93 -1.97
C LEU A 387 -14.78 1.57 -0.93
N PRO A 388 -15.41 0.79 -0.03
CA PRO A 388 -16.09 1.35 1.12
C PRO A 388 -15.23 2.37 1.89
N GLY A 389 -15.78 3.58 2.08
CA GLY A 389 -15.05 4.74 2.57
C GLY A 389 -14.61 5.74 1.50
N SER A 390 -14.78 5.46 0.21
CA SER A 390 -14.55 6.43 -0.88
C SER A 390 -15.82 7.18 -1.28
N GLU A 391 -15.64 8.31 -1.98
CA GLU A 391 -16.76 9.04 -2.59
C GLU A 391 -17.41 8.21 -3.70
N ASP A 392 -16.59 7.57 -4.55
CA ASP A 392 -17.06 6.71 -5.64
C ASP A 392 -17.98 5.59 -5.14
N HIS A 393 -17.66 4.97 -3.99
CA HIS A 393 -18.50 3.94 -3.38
C HIS A 393 -19.81 4.49 -2.84
N ARG A 394 -19.76 5.60 -2.09
CA ARG A 394 -20.97 6.26 -1.56
C ARG A 394 -21.92 6.60 -2.70
N ASP A 395 -21.40 7.20 -3.78
CA ASP A 395 -22.20 7.66 -4.91
C ASP A 395 -22.78 6.47 -5.69
N ALA A 396 -21.99 5.40 -5.89
CA ALA A 396 -22.47 4.17 -6.51
C ALA A 396 -23.64 3.54 -5.72
N VAL A 397 -23.52 3.45 -4.39
CA VAL A 397 -24.59 2.95 -3.50
C VAL A 397 -25.82 3.85 -3.55
N ALA A 398 -25.65 5.17 -3.44
CA ALA A 398 -26.74 6.14 -3.47
C ALA A 398 -27.51 6.12 -4.80
N ALA A 399 -26.81 5.92 -5.91
CA ALA A 399 -27.40 5.80 -7.24
C ALA A 399 -28.06 4.43 -7.51
N GLY A 400 -27.96 3.46 -6.59
CA GLY A 400 -28.40 2.09 -6.82
C GLY A 400 -27.62 1.38 -7.93
N THR A 401 -26.36 1.80 -8.15
CA THR A 401 -25.48 1.16 -9.14
C THR A 401 -25.18 -0.25 -8.69
N TRP A 402 -25.19 -1.19 -9.65
CA TRP A 402 -24.76 -2.55 -9.34
C TRP A 402 -23.29 -2.56 -8.94
N ILE A 403 -23.01 -3.08 -7.75
CA ILE A 403 -21.67 -3.36 -7.25
C ILE A 403 -21.62 -4.85 -6.88
N HIS A 404 -20.49 -5.50 -7.14
CA HIS A 404 -20.31 -6.92 -6.87
C HIS A 404 -20.52 -7.22 -5.38
N PRO A 405 -21.34 -8.21 -4.99
CA PRO A 405 -21.66 -8.45 -3.58
C PRO A 405 -20.50 -9.10 -2.81
N ASP A 406 -19.61 -9.82 -3.50
CA ASP A 406 -18.46 -10.45 -2.83
C ASP A 406 -17.35 -9.44 -2.55
N LEU A 407 -17.23 -9.04 -1.27
CA LEU A 407 -16.18 -8.15 -0.80
C LEU A 407 -14.76 -8.68 -1.04
N ASN A 408 -14.55 -10.01 -1.16
CA ASN A 408 -13.24 -10.60 -1.43
C ASN A 408 -12.62 -10.09 -2.76
N ARG A 409 -13.45 -9.63 -3.70
CA ARG A 409 -13.02 -9.06 -4.99
C ARG A 409 -12.62 -7.57 -4.91
N TYR A 410 -12.78 -6.89 -3.77
CA TYR A 410 -12.46 -5.47 -3.62
C TYR A 410 -10.97 -5.30 -3.32
N ASP A 411 -10.14 -5.83 -4.21
CA ASP A 411 -8.69 -6.02 -4.06
C ASP A 411 -7.87 -5.22 -5.07
N LEU A 412 -8.52 -4.31 -5.80
CA LEU A 412 -7.92 -3.49 -6.86
C LEU A 412 -7.43 -4.28 -8.08
N THR A 413 -7.75 -5.57 -8.21
CA THR A 413 -7.37 -6.41 -9.35
C THR A 413 -8.57 -7.03 -10.06
N HIS A 414 -9.76 -6.93 -9.47
CA HIS A 414 -11.01 -7.40 -10.06
C HIS A 414 -11.99 -6.25 -10.31
N ASN A 415 -12.70 -6.33 -11.42
CA ASN A 415 -13.81 -5.47 -11.69
C ASN A 415 -14.99 -5.80 -10.76
N VAL A 416 -15.45 -4.80 -10.02
CA VAL A 416 -16.60 -4.92 -9.10
C VAL A 416 -17.78 -4.01 -9.47
N ILE A 417 -17.71 -3.29 -10.61
CA ILE A 417 -18.76 -2.41 -11.09
C ILE A 417 -19.00 -2.61 -12.59
N ARG A 418 -20.18 -2.24 -13.11
CA ARG A 418 -20.40 -2.28 -14.56
C ARG A 418 -19.68 -1.13 -15.24
N HIS A 419 -18.63 -1.44 -15.98
CA HIS A 419 -17.90 -0.43 -16.74
C HIS A 419 -18.64 -0.09 -18.05
N PRO A 420 -18.85 1.19 -18.40
CA PRO A 420 -19.66 1.60 -19.55
C PRO A 420 -19.09 1.13 -20.90
N ASN A 421 -17.75 1.09 -21.02
CA ASN A 421 -17.05 0.75 -22.27
C ASN A 421 -16.33 -0.62 -22.26
N LEU A 422 -16.37 -1.35 -21.14
CA LEU A 422 -15.59 -2.59 -20.93
C LEU A 422 -16.47 -3.62 -20.20
N PRO A 423 -17.49 -4.18 -20.87
CA PRO A 423 -18.48 -5.05 -20.23
C PRO A 423 -17.87 -6.40 -19.81
N GLY A 424 -18.52 -7.04 -18.84
CA GLY A 424 -18.15 -8.38 -18.38
C GLY A 424 -16.72 -8.44 -17.82
N GLU A 425 -15.93 -9.37 -18.34
CA GLU A 425 -14.53 -9.60 -17.94
C GLU A 425 -13.51 -8.80 -18.76
N GLU A 426 -13.95 -7.88 -19.64
CA GLU A 426 -13.03 -7.15 -20.51
C GLU A 426 -12.05 -6.26 -19.73
N LEU A 427 -12.49 -5.65 -18.62
CA LEU A 427 -11.62 -4.86 -17.76
C LEU A 427 -10.58 -5.73 -17.03
N ASP A 428 -10.96 -6.92 -16.55
CA ASP A 428 -10.05 -7.87 -15.91
C ASP A 428 -8.99 -8.40 -16.91
N LYS A 429 -9.39 -8.64 -18.17
CA LYS A 429 -8.46 -9.01 -19.24
C LYS A 429 -7.53 -7.86 -19.60
N LEU A 430 -8.07 -6.64 -19.76
CA LEU A 430 -7.29 -5.44 -20.02
C LEU A 430 -6.26 -5.17 -18.91
N TYR A 431 -6.63 -5.41 -17.65
CA TYR A 431 -5.71 -5.34 -16.52
C TYR A 431 -4.48 -6.23 -16.73
N LEU A 432 -4.69 -7.52 -17.03
CA LEU A 432 -3.60 -8.46 -17.29
C LEU A 432 -2.77 -8.09 -18.53
N ASP A 433 -3.43 -7.60 -19.58
CA ASP A 433 -2.75 -7.15 -20.81
C ASP A 433 -1.88 -5.90 -20.57
N ALA A 434 -2.34 -4.96 -19.75
CA ALA A 434 -1.56 -3.78 -19.35
C ALA A 434 -0.30 -4.18 -18.56
N TRP A 435 -0.41 -5.12 -17.61
CA TRP A 435 0.73 -5.71 -16.92
C TRP A 435 1.70 -6.37 -17.90
N ALA A 436 1.19 -7.21 -18.82
CA ALA A 436 2.01 -7.92 -19.79
C ALA A 436 2.75 -6.94 -20.75
N SER A 437 2.11 -5.84 -21.14
CA SER A 437 2.70 -4.80 -22.00
C SER A 437 3.85 -4.07 -21.30
N PHE A 438 3.63 -3.62 -20.06
CA PHE A 438 4.64 -2.88 -19.31
C PHE A 438 5.80 -3.77 -18.87
N TYR A 439 5.53 -4.99 -18.40
CA TYR A 439 6.55 -5.93 -17.92
C TYR A 439 7.05 -6.89 -19.02
N SER A 440 6.86 -6.53 -20.28
CA SER A 440 7.45 -7.25 -21.40
C SER A 440 8.97 -7.36 -21.25
N PRO A 441 9.59 -8.49 -21.65
CA PRO A 441 11.04 -8.68 -21.56
C PRO A 441 11.88 -7.52 -22.08
N ASP A 442 11.48 -6.93 -23.20
CA ASP A 442 12.23 -5.85 -23.84
C ASP A 442 12.08 -4.53 -23.09
N HIS A 443 10.88 -4.20 -22.59
CA HIS A 443 10.72 -3.01 -21.78
C HIS A 443 11.47 -3.11 -20.45
N CYS A 444 11.44 -4.27 -19.79
CA CYS A 444 12.27 -4.53 -18.60
C CYS A 444 13.77 -4.35 -18.88
N ARG A 445 14.26 -4.76 -20.06
CA ARG A 445 15.66 -4.49 -20.49
C ARG A 445 15.91 -3.02 -20.75
N THR A 446 14.96 -2.30 -21.35
CA THR A 446 15.01 -0.84 -21.55
C THR A 446 15.12 -0.11 -20.21
N ILE A 447 14.32 -0.46 -19.20
CA ILE A 447 14.42 0.12 -17.85
C ILE A 447 15.81 -0.13 -17.25
N LEU A 448 16.35 -1.35 -17.39
CA LEU A 448 17.70 -1.67 -16.92
C LEU A 448 18.80 -0.89 -17.69
N ARG A 449 18.65 -0.67 -19.00
CA ARG A 449 19.54 0.20 -19.80
C ARG A 449 19.48 1.65 -19.34
N ARG A 450 18.29 2.19 -19.13
CA ARG A 450 18.09 3.54 -18.55
C ARG A 450 18.78 3.67 -17.20
N ALA A 451 18.58 2.69 -16.31
CA ALA A 451 19.23 2.69 -15.00
C ALA A 451 20.77 2.63 -15.10
N ALA A 452 21.31 1.85 -16.03
CA ALA A 452 22.76 1.79 -16.27
C ALA A 452 23.31 3.09 -16.88
N ALA A 453 22.61 3.67 -17.85
CA ALA A 453 22.98 4.92 -18.52
C ALA A 453 23.01 6.11 -17.55
N LEU A 454 22.04 6.17 -16.65
CA LEU A 454 21.94 7.18 -15.59
C LEU A 454 22.85 6.91 -14.39
N GLY A 455 23.74 5.91 -14.47
CA GLY A 455 24.73 5.63 -13.41
C GLY A 455 24.14 5.06 -12.12
N SER A 456 22.94 4.48 -12.14
CA SER A 456 22.34 3.89 -10.94
C SER A 456 23.13 2.69 -10.42
N ASN A 457 23.36 2.66 -9.11
CA ASN A 457 23.97 1.53 -8.40
C ASN A 457 22.92 0.48 -7.93
N LYS A 458 21.63 0.71 -8.19
CA LYS A 458 20.51 -0.12 -7.67
C LYS A 458 20.12 -1.31 -8.56
N LYS A 459 21.02 -1.78 -9.42
CA LYS A 459 20.74 -2.80 -10.47
C LYS A 459 19.99 -4.05 -9.98
N ILE A 460 20.40 -4.63 -8.86
CA ILE A 460 19.76 -5.85 -8.30
C ILE A 460 18.40 -5.52 -7.69
N ALA A 461 18.27 -4.38 -7.01
CA ALA A 461 17.01 -3.95 -6.44
C ALA A 461 15.97 -3.66 -7.55
N THR A 462 16.35 -2.93 -8.60
CA THR A 462 15.51 -2.68 -9.78
C THR A 462 15.10 -3.99 -10.45
N MET A 463 16.04 -4.91 -10.68
CA MET A 463 15.74 -6.23 -11.23
C MET A 463 14.72 -7.01 -10.40
N ASN A 464 14.94 -7.08 -9.08
CA ASN A 464 14.06 -7.82 -8.18
C ASN A 464 12.66 -7.21 -8.18
N ARG A 465 12.54 -5.87 -8.21
CA ARG A 465 11.24 -5.19 -8.33
C ARG A 465 10.55 -5.49 -9.65
N LEU A 466 11.27 -5.46 -10.78
CA LEU A 466 10.72 -5.83 -12.09
C LEU A 466 10.19 -7.27 -12.09
N ILE A 467 10.92 -8.20 -11.47
CA ILE A 467 10.48 -9.61 -11.37
C ILE A 467 9.25 -9.73 -10.47
N ILE A 468 9.28 -9.16 -9.27
CA ILE A 468 8.16 -9.25 -8.31
C ILE A 468 6.88 -8.70 -8.95
N TYR A 469 6.94 -7.47 -9.46
CA TYR A 469 5.78 -6.81 -10.05
C TYR A 469 5.31 -7.49 -11.35
N GLY A 470 6.24 -7.85 -12.24
CA GLY A 470 5.90 -8.49 -13.53
C GLY A 470 5.45 -9.95 -13.42
N THR A 471 5.51 -10.57 -12.23
CA THR A 471 5.12 -11.97 -12.04
C THR A 471 4.00 -12.19 -11.02
N ALA A 472 3.75 -11.26 -10.09
CA ALA A 472 2.71 -11.41 -9.07
C ALA A 472 1.32 -11.66 -9.67
N SER A 473 0.82 -10.74 -10.51
CA SER A 473 -0.49 -10.88 -11.16
C SER A 473 -0.52 -12.07 -12.12
N ARG A 474 0.55 -12.27 -12.90
CA ARG A 474 0.61 -13.33 -13.92
C ARG A 474 0.69 -14.75 -13.36
N LEU A 475 1.43 -14.97 -12.27
CA LEU A 475 1.67 -16.32 -11.72
C LEU A 475 0.72 -16.69 -10.60
N HIS A 476 0.21 -15.69 -9.88
CA HIS A 476 -0.53 -15.91 -8.65
C HIS A 476 -1.89 -15.21 -8.61
N ASN A 477 -2.22 -14.39 -9.61
CA ASN A 477 -3.41 -13.54 -9.65
C ASN A 477 -3.61 -12.71 -8.36
N VAL A 478 -2.52 -12.08 -7.90
CA VAL A 478 -2.54 -11.19 -6.75
C VAL A 478 -1.98 -9.83 -7.14
N PHE A 479 -2.38 -8.80 -6.40
CA PHE A 479 -1.73 -7.50 -6.47
C PHE A 479 -0.25 -7.62 -6.07
N SER A 480 0.62 -6.85 -6.72
CA SER A 480 2.07 -6.97 -6.55
C SER A 480 2.57 -6.84 -5.11
N LEU A 481 1.89 -6.05 -4.28
CA LEU A 481 2.23 -5.87 -2.87
C LEU A 481 1.69 -6.98 -1.95
N ASP A 482 0.65 -7.69 -2.38
CA ASP A 482 0.12 -8.89 -1.70
C ASP A 482 0.93 -10.15 -2.02
N GLY A 483 1.89 -10.05 -2.94
CA GLY A 483 2.79 -11.12 -3.33
C GLY A 483 3.84 -11.45 -2.28
N GLY A 484 4.53 -12.57 -2.48
CA GLY A 484 5.61 -13.02 -1.62
C GLY A 484 6.48 -14.09 -2.25
N PHE A 485 7.42 -14.61 -1.46
CA PHE A 485 8.24 -15.75 -1.84
C PHE A 485 7.59 -17.04 -1.38
N LEU A 486 7.44 -17.98 -2.33
CA LEU A 486 6.86 -19.31 -2.17
C LEU A 486 5.43 -19.31 -1.62
N ARG A 487 4.47 -19.54 -2.52
CA ARG A 487 3.05 -19.63 -2.23
C ARG A 487 2.73 -20.87 -1.39
N LEU A 488 2.10 -20.69 -0.22
CA LEU A 488 1.66 -21.79 0.64
C LEU A 488 0.13 -21.93 0.55
N LYS A 489 -0.37 -23.12 0.23
CA LYS A 489 -1.81 -23.44 0.18
C LYS A 489 -2.09 -24.65 1.06
N TYR A 490 -3.15 -24.58 1.87
CA TYR A 490 -3.57 -25.67 2.75
C TYR A 490 -4.99 -26.11 2.40
N ARG A 491 -5.16 -27.39 2.07
CA ARG A 491 -6.43 -27.95 1.57
C ARG A 491 -7.64 -27.63 2.45
N LYS A 492 -7.46 -27.64 3.78
CA LYS A 492 -8.52 -27.47 4.78
C LYS A 492 -8.87 -26.01 5.08
N ASP A 493 -8.08 -25.04 4.61
CA ASP A 493 -8.29 -23.62 4.94
C ASP A 493 -9.22 -22.92 3.93
N ARG A 494 -9.96 -23.69 3.13
CA ARG A 494 -10.78 -23.16 2.04
C ARG A 494 -11.92 -22.28 2.59
N ARG A 495 -12.25 -21.23 1.84
CA ARG A 495 -13.34 -20.29 2.13
C ARG A 495 -14.63 -21.02 2.48
N GLN A 496 -15.33 -20.51 3.49
CA GLN A 496 -16.60 -21.07 3.92
C GLN A 496 -17.60 -21.11 2.75
N GLY A 497 -18.37 -22.20 2.66
CA GLY A 497 -19.33 -22.42 1.57
C GLY A 497 -18.74 -23.10 0.33
N LEU A 498 -17.42 -23.19 0.19
CA LEU A 498 -16.79 -23.96 -0.89
C LEU A 498 -16.47 -25.39 -0.44
N PRO A 499 -16.71 -26.41 -1.29
CA PRO A 499 -16.40 -27.79 -0.95
C PRO A 499 -14.89 -27.98 -0.80
N LEU A 500 -14.44 -28.85 0.11
CA LEU A 500 -13.02 -29.19 0.17
C LEU A 500 -12.60 -29.94 -1.10
N GLU A 501 -11.47 -29.56 -1.72
CA GLU A 501 -10.94 -30.32 -2.85
C GLU A 501 -10.51 -31.74 -2.41
N ASN A 502 -10.69 -32.72 -3.30
CA ASN A 502 -10.20 -34.07 -3.08
C ASN A 502 -8.66 -34.04 -2.89
N PRO A 503 -8.10 -34.66 -1.83
CA PRO A 503 -6.66 -34.66 -1.60
C PRO A 503 -5.84 -35.18 -2.79
N LEU A 504 -6.35 -36.17 -3.53
CA LEU A 504 -5.69 -36.74 -4.72
C LEU A 504 -5.64 -35.77 -5.91
N ILE A 505 -6.45 -34.72 -5.90
CA ILE A 505 -6.44 -33.65 -6.91
C ILE A 505 -5.62 -32.46 -6.39
N PHE A 506 -5.87 -32.05 -5.15
CA PHE A 506 -5.28 -30.86 -4.55
C PHE A 506 -3.75 -30.92 -4.51
N TYR A 507 -3.16 -31.98 -3.97
CA TYR A 507 -1.72 -32.04 -3.75
C TYR A 507 -0.92 -32.09 -5.07
N PRO A 508 -1.25 -32.95 -6.05
CA PRO A 508 -0.56 -32.91 -7.35
C PRO A 508 -0.69 -31.56 -8.05
N LYS A 509 -1.89 -30.96 -8.07
CA LYS A 509 -2.12 -29.63 -8.65
C LYS A 509 -1.25 -28.56 -7.96
N TYR A 510 -1.24 -28.54 -6.62
CA TYR A 510 -0.45 -27.59 -5.84
C TYR A 510 1.06 -27.73 -6.07
N TYR A 511 1.59 -28.95 -6.06
CA TYR A 511 3.02 -29.18 -6.27
C TYR A 511 3.45 -28.84 -7.71
N LEU A 512 2.66 -29.22 -8.72
CA LEU A 512 2.94 -28.87 -10.12
C LEU A 512 2.89 -27.36 -10.35
N GLU A 513 1.89 -26.66 -9.81
CA GLU A 513 1.77 -25.20 -9.86
C GLU A 513 3.00 -24.54 -9.20
N THR A 514 3.40 -25.02 -8.03
CA THR A 514 4.54 -24.50 -7.27
C THR A 514 5.85 -24.71 -8.03
N LEU A 515 6.10 -25.91 -8.55
CA LEU A 515 7.30 -26.22 -9.33
C LEU A 515 7.36 -25.39 -10.62
N ARG A 516 6.24 -25.26 -11.34
CA ARG A 516 6.15 -24.42 -12.54
C ARG A 516 6.48 -22.96 -12.22
N ASN A 517 5.88 -22.41 -11.17
CA ASN A 517 6.08 -21.02 -10.79
C ASN A 517 7.54 -20.77 -10.33
N LEU A 518 8.14 -21.68 -9.56
CA LEU A 518 9.55 -21.63 -9.18
C LEU A 518 10.48 -21.71 -10.40
N ALA A 519 10.20 -22.61 -11.35
CA ALA A 519 11.00 -22.72 -12.57
C ALA A 519 10.96 -21.42 -13.39
N ILE A 520 9.78 -20.82 -13.55
CA ILE A 520 9.61 -19.53 -14.25
C ILE A 520 10.37 -18.41 -13.53
N LEU A 521 10.25 -18.31 -12.20
CA LEU A 521 10.94 -17.29 -11.42
C LEU A 521 12.45 -17.44 -11.50
N THR A 522 12.98 -18.66 -11.32
CA THR A 522 14.41 -18.96 -11.41
C THR A 522 14.96 -18.65 -12.81
N ALA A 523 14.28 -19.10 -13.87
CA ALA A 523 14.70 -18.83 -15.24
C ALA A 523 14.69 -17.32 -15.56
N THR A 524 13.65 -16.61 -15.10
CA THR A 524 13.53 -15.15 -15.27
C THR A 524 14.65 -14.41 -14.54
N HIS A 525 14.92 -14.80 -13.29
CA HIS A 525 15.98 -14.24 -12.47
C HIS A 525 17.36 -14.46 -13.11
N TRP A 526 17.65 -15.70 -13.53
CA TRP A 526 18.92 -16.03 -14.20
C TRP A 526 19.12 -15.23 -15.50
N ARG A 527 18.07 -15.12 -16.31
CA ARG A 527 18.10 -14.34 -17.56
C ARG A 527 18.43 -12.87 -17.32
N TYR A 528 17.78 -12.23 -16.34
CA TYR A 528 18.06 -10.82 -16.02
C TYR A 528 19.40 -10.62 -15.34
N LEU A 529 19.83 -11.55 -14.47
CA LEU A 529 21.18 -11.51 -13.90
C LEU A 529 22.25 -11.55 -14.98
N ARG A 530 22.10 -12.43 -15.99
CA ARG A 530 23.04 -12.51 -17.13
C ARG A 530 23.06 -11.20 -17.92
N PHE A 531 21.88 -10.62 -18.17
CA PHE A 531 21.75 -9.34 -18.87
C PHE A 531 22.42 -8.20 -18.10
N ILE A 532 22.16 -8.07 -16.79
CA ILE A 532 22.72 -7.02 -15.94
C ILE A 532 24.23 -7.15 -15.81
N ARG A 533 24.77 -8.38 -15.68
CA ARG A 533 26.23 -8.59 -15.64
C ARG A 533 26.89 -8.02 -16.90
N LYS A 534 26.37 -8.34 -18.08
CA LYS A 534 26.87 -7.82 -19.37
C LYS A 534 26.72 -6.29 -19.47
N LEU A 535 25.55 -5.77 -19.13
CA LEU A 535 25.24 -4.35 -19.25
C LEU A 535 26.10 -3.48 -18.31
N TRP A 536 26.28 -3.89 -17.05
CA TRP A 536 27.11 -3.12 -16.10
C TRP A 536 28.62 -3.30 -16.30
N SER A 537 29.07 -4.31 -17.04
CA SER A 537 30.49 -4.43 -17.44
C SER A 537 30.82 -3.62 -18.69
N ASP A 538 29.82 -3.23 -19.49
CA ASP A 538 30.03 -2.49 -20.73
C ASP A 538 30.36 -1.01 -20.44
N PRO A 539 31.54 -0.49 -20.80
CA PRO A 539 31.89 0.91 -20.60
C PRO A 539 31.00 1.86 -21.42
N ASN A 540 30.45 1.41 -22.55
CA ASN A 540 29.60 2.22 -23.42
C ASN A 540 28.15 2.35 -22.91
N ARG A 541 27.82 1.73 -21.77
CA ARG A 541 26.46 1.78 -21.18
C ARG A 541 25.95 3.21 -20.93
N PHE A 542 26.84 4.17 -20.69
CA PHE A 542 26.52 5.58 -20.45
C PHE A 542 26.11 6.34 -21.72
N ALA A 543 26.41 5.80 -22.91
CA ALA A 543 26.03 6.41 -24.18
C ALA A 543 24.57 6.10 -24.57
N TYR A 544 23.91 5.17 -23.88
CA TYR A 544 22.51 4.86 -24.15
C TYR A 544 21.60 6.03 -23.76
N SER A 545 20.74 6.45 -24.68
CA SER A 545 19.67 7.43 -24.43
C SER A 545 18.42 7.03 -25.19
N ASP A 546 17.26 7.39 -24.64
CA ASP A 546 15.96 7.29 -25.31
C ASP A 546 15.07 8.46 -24.86
N GLN A 547 13.89 8.61 -25.49
CA GLN A 547 12.99 9.75 -25.25
C GLN A 547 12.65 9.95 -23.77
N ALA A 548 12.53 8.89 -22.98
CA ALA A 548 12.13 8.98 -21.57
C ALA A 548 13.22 9.61 -20.69
N ILE A 549 14.50 9.41 -21.02
CA ILE A 549 15.64 9.89 -20.24
C ILE A 549 16.38 11.08 -20.88
N ALA A 550 15.96 11.48 -22.09
CA ALA A 550 16.43 12.70 -22.74
C ALA A 550 16.06 13.96 -21.93
N SER A 551 16.86 15.02 -22.07
CA SER A 551 16.58 16.32 -21.45
C SER A 551 15.27 16.91 -21.97
N VAL A 552 14.50 17.55 -21.08
CA VAL A 552 13.25 18.23 -21.46
C VAL A 552 13.55 19.41 -22.39
N GLU A 553 12.98 19.38 -23.60
CA GLU A 553 13.00 20.49 -24.54
C GLU A 553 11.64 21.19 -24.61
N LYS A 554 11.63 22.51 -24.87
CA LYS A 554 10.36 23.27 -24.96
C LYS A 554 9.43 22.78 -26.08
N ALA A 555 10.01 22.25 -27.16
CA ALA A 555 9.29 21.74 -28.32
C ALA A 555 8.59 20.39 -28.05
N GLU A 556 8.87 19.73 -26.92
CA GLU A 556 8.25 18.45 -26.57
C GLU A 556 6.73 18.57 -26.43
N PHE A 557 6.22 19.74 -26.04
CA PHE A 557 4.77 20.00 -25.95
C PHE A 557 4.04 19.91 -27.30
N GLU A 558 4.77 20.02 -28.41
CA GLU A 558 4.25 19.89 -29.77
C GLU A 558 4.49 18.50 -30.39
N THR A 559 5.40 17.69 -29.82
CA THR A 559 5.85 16.45 -30.47
C THR A 559 5.47 15.19 -29.70
N LEU A 560 5.39 15.25 -28.37
CA LEU A 560 5.13 14.07 -27.55
C LEU A 560 3.66 13.68 -27.51
N GLU A 561 3.40 12.38 -27.57
CA GLU A 561 2.04 11.83 -27.57
C GLU A 561 1.36 12.07 -26.22
N LEU A 562 2.12 12.09 -25.12
CA LEU A 562 1.63 12.48 -23.79
C LEU A 562 0.82 13.79 -23.82
N TYR A 563 1.21 14.73 -24.69
CA TYR A 563 0.58 16.04 -24.80
C TYR A 563 -0.35 16.16 -26.01
N THR A 564 0.00 15.50 -27.11
CA THR A 564 -0.64 15.75 -28.41
C THR A 564 -1.68 14.71 -28.79
N ALA A 565 -1.66 13.51 -28.22
CA ALA A 565 -2.57 12.42 -28.62
C ALA A 565 -4.02 12.71 -28.21
N THR A 566 -4.24 13.26 -27.01
CA THR A 566 -5.58 13.49 -26.47
C THR A 566 -6.00 14.96 -26.53
N ARG A 567 -7.32 15.21 -26.57
CA ARG A 567 -7.88 16.56 -26.46
C ARG A 567 -7.51 17.20 -25.12
N GLY A 568 -7.66 16.44 -24.02
CA GLY A 568 -7.27 16.87 -22.69
C GLY A 568 -5.78 17.23 -22.60
N GLY A 569 -4.90 16.48 -23.28
CA GLY A 569 -3.47 16.76 -23.37
C GLY A 569 -3.18 18.13 -23.97
N ARG A 570 -3.76 18.42 -25.15
CA ARG A 570 -3.58 19.71 -25.84
C ARG A 570 -4.12 20.87 -25.02
N GLN A 571 -5.24 20.68 -24.32
CA GLN A 571 -5.81 21.67 -23.41
C GLN A 571 -4.95 21.92 -22.17
N ALA A 572 -4.34 20.87 -21.60
CA ALA A 572 -3.42 20.98 -20.48
C ALA A 572 -2.19 21.82 -20.85
N VAL A 573 -1.61 21.59 -22.04
CA VAL A 573 -0.51 22.41 -22.58
C VAL A 573 -0.94 23.86 -22.79
N ALA A 574 -2.09 24.10 -23.41
CA ALA A 574 -2.59 25.47 -23.62
C ALA A 574 -2.76 26.22 -22.28
N THR A 575 -3.30 25.54 -21.27
CA THR A 575 -3.45 26.09 -19.91
C THR A 575 -2.11 26.37 -19.26
N HIS A 576 -1.14 25.46 -19.38
CA HIS A 576 0.22 25.64 -18.88
C HIS A 576 0.89 26.88 -19.49
N ARG A 577 0.84 27.04 -20.83
CA ARG A 577 1.39 28.21 -21.54
C ARG A 577 0.75 29.51 -21.08
N LYS A 578 -0.58 29.53 -20.89
CA LYS A 578 -1.30 30.70 -20.37
C LYS A 578 -0.80 31.07 -18.97
N MET A 579 -0.62 30.09 -18.09
CA MET A 579 -0.13 30.33 -16.72
C MET A 579 1.32 30.83 -16.70
N GLU A 580 2.20 30.28 -17.52
CA GLU A 580 3.59 30.74 -17.62
C GLU A 580 3.66 32.18 -18.17
N GLY A 581 2.84 32.52 -19.17
CA GLY A 581 2.74 33.89 -19.67
C GLY A 581 2.30 34.89 -18.58
N ILE A 582 1.34 34.49 -17.72
CA ILE A 582 0.91 35.31 -16.58
C ILE A 582 2.06 35.49 -15.57
N LYS A 583 2.78 34.41 -15.22
CA LYS A 583 3.92 34.49 -14.28
C LYS A 583 5.04 35.36 -14.81
N GLN A 584 5.37 35.26 -16.10
CA GLN A 584 6.40 36.08 -16.72
C GLN A 584 6.02 37.57 -16.69
N ARG A 585 4.76 37.92 -17.00
CA ARG A 585 4.26 39.29 -16.87
C ARG A 585 4.30 39.79 -15.42
N ALA A 586 3.92 38.96 -14.45
CA ALA A 586 3.97 39.30 -13.04
C ALA A 586 5.41 39.52 -12.53
N ARG A 587 6.38 38.71 -12.99
CA ARG A 587 7.81 38.89 -12.70
C ARG A 587 8.36 40.17 -13.34
N GLY A 588 8.04 40.43 -14.61
CA GLY A 588 8.42 41.67 -15.30
C GLY A 588 7.88 42.93 -14.62
N THR A 589 6.65 42.87 -14.09
CA THR A 589 6.03 44.01 -13.37
C THR A 589 6.67 44.24 -12.00
N LYS A 590 7.18 43.19 -11.33
CA LYS A 590 7.94 43.33 -10.07
C LYS A 590 9.34 43.89 -10.29
N VAL A 591 10.00 43.54 -11.40
CA VAL A 591 11.32 44.08 -11.77
C VAL A 591 11.23 45.53 -12.27
N ALA A 592 10.10 45.93 -12.85
CA ALA A 592 9.85 47.34 -13.24
C ALA A 592 9.42 48.25 -12.08
N LYS A 593 9.15 47.69 -10.88
CA LYS A 593 8.74 48.42 -9.66
C LYS A 593 9.78 48.37 -8.54
N ALA A 594 10.88 47.65 -8.73
CA ALA A 594 12.07 47.64 -7.88
C ALA A 594 13.16 48.43 -8.59
#